data_AF-A0A516SLU8-F1
#
_entry.id   AF-A0A516SLU8-F1
#
_cell.length_a   1.000
_cell.length_b   1.000
_cell.length_c   1.000
_cell.angle_alpha   90.00
_cell.angle_beta   90.00
_cell.angle_gamma   90.00
#
_symmetry.space_group_name_H-M   'P 1'
#
loop_
_entity.id
_entity.type
_entity.pdbx_description
1 polymer ?
#
loop_
_entity_poly.entity_id
_entity_poly.type
_entity_poly.pdbx_seq_one_letter_code
_entity_poly.pdbx_strand_id
1 'polypeptide(L)'
;MKTNPYVLGAICVCLLSLCGCASAPPSPMLALIVTGCPTLSACRLPASQPQTNRDLLREVEALEQAWAACAAQVDLTLACQADAHAQTAIAP
;
A
#
# COMPACT_ATOMS: atom_id res chain seq x y z
N MET A 1 18.91 -35.40 -55.96
CA MET A 1 18.88 -36.07 -54.63
C MET A 1 17.44 -36.44 -54.32
N LYS A 2 17.15 -37.71 -54.02
CA LYS A 2 15.78 -38.23 -53.80
C LYS A 2 15.50 -38.23 -52.29
N THR A 3 14.74 -37.26 -51.79
CA THR A 3 14.39 -37.20 -50.37
C THR A 3 13.26 -38.18 -50.05
N ASN A 4 13.47 -38.98 -49.00
CA ASN A 4 12.55 -40.01 -48.54
C ASN A 4 11.28 -39.36 -47.93
N PRO A 5 10.06 -39.70 -48.38
CA PRO A 5 8.82 -39.09 -47.89
C PRO A 5 8.63 -39.23 -46.37
N TYR A 6 9.19 -40.28 -45.76
CA TYR A 6 9.12 -40.48 -44.31
C TYR A 6 9.93 -39.44 -43.52
N VAL A 7 11.06 -38.97 -44.07
CA VAL A 7 11.88 -37.93 -43.45
C VAL A 7 11.17 -36.58 -43.48
N LEU A 8 10.46 -36.30 -44.57
CA LEU A 8 9.66 -35.07 -44.71
C LEU A 8 8.47 -35.08 -43.71
N GLY A 9 7.82 -36.23 -43.53
CA GLY A 9 6.74 -36.40 -42.57
C GLY A 9 7.19 -36.19 -41.12
N ALA A 10 8.33 -36.76 -40.73
CA ALA A 10 8.89 -36.59 -39.39
C ALA A 10 9.24 -35.11 -39.10
N ILE A 11 9.83 -34.42 -40.08
CA ILE A 11 10.15 -32.99 -39.95
C ILE A 11 8.88 -32.15 -39.82
N CYS A 12 7.83 -32.42 -40.61
CA CYS A 12 6.55 -31.69 -40.50
C CYS A 12 5.87 -31.89 -39.14
N VAL A 13 5.87 -33.11 -38.59
CA VAL A 13 5.31 -33.39 -37.26
C VAL A 13 6.09 -32.64 -36.16
N CYS A 14 7.42 -32.61 -36.25
CA CYS A 14 8.25 -31.82 -35.34
C CYS A 14 7.93 -30.32 -35.43
N LEU A 15 7.80 -29.76 -36.63
CA LEU A 15 7.52 -28.33 -36.81
C LEU A 15 6.13 -27.91 -36.32
N LEU A 16 5.12 -28.77 -36.47
CA LEU A 16 3.76 -28.52 -35.97
C LEU A 16 3.67 -28.61 -34.43
N SER A 17 4.56 -29.36 -33.78
CA SER A 17 4.63 -29.45 -32.32
C SER A 17 5.28 -28.22 -31.65
N LEU A 18 5.93 -27.32 -32.40
CA LEU A 18 6.50 -26.07 -31.87
C LEU A 18 5.51 -24.90 -31.84
N CYS A 19 4.21 -25.12 -32.11
CA CYS A 19 3.15 -24.14 -31.83
C CYS A 19 2.92 -24.02 -30.30
N GLY A 20 3.90 -23.43 -29.62
CA GLY A 20 3.92 -23.22 -28.17
C GLY A 20 4.41 -21.83 -27.79
N CYS A 21 4.17 -20.82 -28.62
CA CYS A 21 4.35 -19.40 -28.27
C CYS A 21 3.10 -18.61 -28.64
N ALA A 22 1.96 -18.98 -28.08
CA ALA A 22 0.94 -17.96 -27.88
C ALA A 22 1.51 -17.01 -26.82
N SER A 23 1.69 -15.74 -27.17
CA SER A 23 2.06 -14.71 -26.21
C SER A 23 1.05 -14.78 -25.07
N ALA A 24 1.45 -15.33 -23.91
CA ALA A 24 0.60 -15.30 -22.74
C ALA A 24 0.24 -13.82 -22.49
N PRO A 25 -1.02 -13.50 -22.14
CA PRO A 25 -1.35 -12.15 -21.72
C PRO A 25 -0.30 -11.70 -20.70
N PRO A 26 0.28 -10.49 -20.84
CA PRO A 26 1.24 -10.00 -19.88
C PRO A 26 0.63 -10.15 -18.49
N SER A 27 1.36 -10.80 -17.57
CA SER A 27 0.88 -10.95 -16.20
C SER A 27 0.49 -9.56 -15.67
N PRO A 28 -0.68 -9.42 -15.03
CA PRO A 28 -1.09 -8.13 -14.50
C PRO A 28 0.03 -7.63 -13.58
N MET A 29 0.37 -6.35 -13.75
CA MET A 29 1.38 -5.69 -12.94
C MET A 29 1.05 -5.92 -11.47
N LEU A 30 2.01 -6.47 -10.72
CA LEU A 30 1.84 -6.68 -9.29
C LEU A 30 1.61 -5.32 -8.64
N ALA A 31 0.42 -5.13 -8.06
CA ALA A 31 0.14 -3.95 -7.26
C ALA A 31 1.02 -4.01 -6.01
N LEU A 32 2.06 -3.17 -5.98
CA LEU A 32 2.95 -3.08 -4.83
C LEU A 32 2.18 -2.42 -3.69
N ILE A 33 1.74 -3.22 -2.71
CA ILE A 33 1.11 -2.71 -1.51
C ILE A 33 2.21 -2.10 -0.64
N VAL A 34 2.36 -0.79 -0.73
CA VAL A 34 3.25 -0.06 0.18
C VAL A 34 2.52 0.05 1.52
N THR A 35 2.84 -0.85 2.44
CA THR A 35 2.43 -0.73 3.84
C THR A 35 3.33 0.29 4.52
N GLY A 36 2.83 1.52 4.73
CA GLY A 36 3.52 2.58 5.44
C GLY A 36 2.78 3.01 6.71
N CYS A 37 3.40 3.93 7.46
CA CYS A 37 2.75 4.54 8.61
C CYS A 37 1.55 5.39 8.18
N PRO A 38 0.49 5.47 9.02
CA PRO A 38 -0.67 6.28 8.71
C PRO A 38 -0.29 7.76 8.60
N THR A 39 -0.89 8.46 7.63
CA THR A 39 -0.72 9.91 7.47
C THR A 39 -1.31 10.64 8.67
N LEU A 40 -0.53 11.53 9.27
CA LEU A 40 -1.01 12.39 10.34
C LEU A 40 -1.89 13.51 9.76
N SER A 41 -3.12 13.60 10.22
CA SER A 41 -3.97 14.76 9.93
C SER A 41 -3.62 15.90 10.86
N ALA A 42 -3.61 17.13 10.35
CA ALA A 42 -3.40 18.31 11.18
C ALA A 42 -4.43 18.37 12.31
N CYS A 43 -3.95 18.54 13.55
CA CYS A 43 -4.83 18.65 14.70
C CYS A 43 -5.73 19.89 14.58
N ARG A 44 -7.01 19.70 14.86
CA ARG A 44 -8.02 20.76 14.79
C ARG A 44 -8.58 21.01 16.17
N LEU A 45 -8.55 22.28 16.53
CA LEU A 45 -9.22 22.79 17.71
C LEU A 45 -10.72 22.93 17.39
N PRO A 46 -11.63 22.48 18.27
CA PRO A 46 -13.03 22.82 18.13
C PRO A 46 -13.19 24.34 18.22
N ALA A 47 -14.06 24.90 17.37
CA ALA A 47 -14.41 26.31 17.46
C ALA A 47 -15.12 26.58 18.80
N SER A 48 -14.82 27.71 19.43
CA SER A 48 -15.32 28.07 20.77
C SER A 48 -15.98 29.44 20.73
N GLN A 49 -17.21 29.54 21.24
CA GLN A 49 -17.99 30.78 21.35
C GLN A 49 -18.98 30.70 22.54
N PRO A 50 -18.48 30.53 23.78
CA PRO A 50 -19.34 30.25 24.92
C PRO A 50 -20.17 31.50 25.26
N GLN A 51 -21.47 31.30 25.53
CA GLN A 51 -22.38 32.38 25.93
C GLN A 51 -22.52 32.47 27.45
N THR A 52 -22.26 31.37 28.14
CA THR A 52 -22.32 31.26 29.61
C THR A 52 -21.10 30.54 30.14
N ASN A 53 -20.82 30.68 31.44
CA ASN A 53 -19.73 29.95 32.10
C ASN A 53 -19.91 28.42 32.01
N ARG A 54 -21.16 27.94 31.96
CA ARG A 54 -21.44 26.51 31.76
C ARG A 54 -21.10 26.06 30.35
N ASP A 55 -21.31 26.92 29.35
CA ASP A 55 -20.90 26.64 27.98
C ASP A 55 -19.38 26.63 27.87
N LEU A 56 -18.71 27.61 28.51
CA LEU A 56 -17.26 27.66 28.61
C LEU A 56 -16.69 26.36 29.21
N LEU A 57 -17.26 25.88 30.31
CA LEU A 57 -16.81 24.63 30.94
C LEU A 57 -16.92 23.44 29.98
N ARG A 58 -18.07 23.29 29.30
CA ARG A 58 -18.26 22.21 28.31
C ARG A 58 -17.32 22.33 27.11
N GLU A 59 -17.06 23.54 26.65
CA GLU A 59 -16.14 23.78 25.54
C GLU A 59 -14.67 23.51 25.92
N VAL A 60 -14.29 23.78 27.18
CA VAL A 60 -12.97 23.39 27.71
C VAL A 60 -12.85 21.86 27.77
N GLU A 61 -13.87 21.16 28.28
CA GLU A 61 -13.88 19.69 28.29
C GLU A 61 -13.76 19.10 26.87
N ALA A 62 -14.50 19.66 25.90
CA ALA A 62 -14.43 19.25 24.50
C ALA A 62 -13.05 19.55 23.87
N LEU A 63 -12.45 20.69 24.23
CA LEU A 63 -11.12 21.07 23.81
C LEU A 63 -10.07 20.09 24.34
N GLU A 64 -10.10 19.77 25.63
CA GLU A 64 -9.18 18.81 26.26
C GLU A 64 -9.28 17.43 25.60
N GLN A 65 -10.49 16.97 25.30
CA GLN A 65 -10.70 15.71 24.59
C GLN A 65 -10.13 15.74 23.17
N ALA A 66 -10.33 16.84 22.43
CA ALA A 66 -9.77 17.00 21.08
C ALA A 66 -8.24 16.99 21.10
N TRP A 67 -7.62 17.60 22.10
CA TRP A 67 -6.17 17.55 22.30
C TRP A 67 -5.66 16.16 22.65
N ALA A 68 -6.35 15.46 23.55
CA ALA A 68 -5.98 14.09 23.92
C ALA A 68 -6.02 13.15 22.70
N ALA A 69 -7.06 13.27 21.86
CA ALA A 69 -7.17 12.50 20.62
C ALA A 69 -6.07 12.84 19.62
N CYS A 70 -5.76 14.13 19.44
CA CYS A 70 -4.64 14.58 18.61
C CYS A 70 -3.31 14.01 19.10
N ALA A 71 -3.01 14.11 20.39
CA ALA A 71 -1.78 13.60 20.98
C ALA A 71 -1.64 12.08 20.73
N ALA A 72 -2.71 11.32 20.93
CA ALA A 72 -2.72 9.89 20.65
C ALA A 72 -2.41 9.56 19.18
N GLN A 73 -2.92 10.36 18.23
CA GLN A 73 -2.59 10.20 16.80
C GLN A 73 -1.10 10.48 16.53
N VAL A 74 -0.56 11.56 17.11
CA VAL A 74 0.86 11.92 16.99
C VAL A 74 1.75 10.81 17.53
N ASP A 75 1.46 10.33 18.74
CA ASP A 75 2.25 9.29 19.39
C ASP A 75 2.25 7.99 18.58
N LEU A 76 1.09 7.58 18.07
CA LEU A 76 0.97 6.40 17.21
C LEU A 76 1.79 6.54 15.92
N THR A 77 1.70 7.69 15.26
CA THR A 77 2.46 7.93 14.03
C THR A 77 3.96 7.95 14.30
N LEU A 78 4.40 8.59 15.39
CA LEU A 78 5.81 8.63 15.79
C LEU A 78 6.34 7.23 16.13
N ALA A 79 5.58 6.43 16.87
CA ALA A 79 5.95 5.06 17.20
C ALA A 79 6.13 4.23 15.93
N CYS A 80 5.17 4.30 15.00
CA CYS A 80 5.29 3.60 13.71
C CYS A 80 6.52 4.05 12.93
N GLN A 81 6.79 5.36 12.86
CA GLN A 81 7.95 5.88 12.14
C GLN A 81 9.27 5.42 12.77
N ALA A 82 9.34 5.37 14.09
CA ALA A 82 10.51 4.85 14.80
C ALA A 82 10.76 3.37 14.47
N ASP A 83 9.71 2.54 14.49
CA ASP A 83 9.80 1.12 14.13
C ASP A 83 10.22 0.94 12.66
N ALA A 84 9.64 1.72 11.76
CA ALA A 84 9.98 1.67 10.33
C ALA A 84 11.43 2.06 10.07
N HIS A 85 11.93 3.12 10.73
CA HIS A 85 13.33 3.55 10.63
C HIS A 85 14.30 2.49 11.20
N ALA A 86 13.94 1.85 12.32
CA ALA A 86 14.74 0.76 12.87
C ALA A 86 14.87 -0.41 11.88
N GLN A 87 13.78 -0.78 11.19
CA GLN A 87 13.79 -1.84 10.18
C GLN A 87 14.63 -1.47 8.95
N THR A 88 14.58 -0.22 8.50
CA THR A 88 15.40 0.24 7.36
C THR A 88 16.89 0.25 7.71
N ALA A 89 17.26 0.47 8.97
CA ALA A 89 18.65 0.43 9.42
C ALA A 89 19.22 -0.99 9.56
N ILE A 90 18.37 -2.02 9.59
CA ILE A 90 18.76 -3.43 9.77
C ILE A 90 18.88 -4.18 8.42
N ALA A 91 18.32 -3.62 7.33
CA ALA A 91 18.43 -4.21 6.00
C ALA A 91 19.88 -4.07 5.45
N PRO A 92 20.51 -5.18 4.97
CA PRO A 92 21.90 -5.22 4.53
C PRO A 92 22.17 -4.49 3.21
#